data_AF-A0A3C0IP48-F1
#
_entry.id   AF-A0A3C0IP48-F1
#
_cell.length_a   1.000
_cell.length_b   1.000
_cell.length_c   1.000
_cell.angle_alpha   90.00
_cell.angle_beta   90.00
_cell.angle_gamma   90.00
#
_symmetry.space_group_name_H-M   'P 1'
#
loop_
_entity.id
_entity.type
_entity.pdbx_description
1 polymer ?
#
loop_
_entity_poly.entity_id
_entity_poly.type
_entity_poly.pdbx_seq_one_letter_code
_entity_poly.pdbx_strand_id
1 'polypeptide(L)'
;MAQYKSISIADALVMQQKGIPLIDVRTPAEYLHAHVPLAVNVPIFSNEQRAHIGTLYKKTSRQAAVEAGLQYFAPNMLSLLATIKSITPMDSPVIVYCWRGGLRSGTMAWLLHLYGYEVYQLTGGYKAFRNWVLAQQHLPQGNFNVLAGNTGSGKTTLLQTLAQSFDQPVLDLEQLANHRGSSFGQLGMPPQPS
;
A
#
# COMPACT_ATOMS: atom_id res chain seq x y z
N MET A 1 -15.89 23.57 0.61
CA MET A 1 -16.47 22.31 1.11
C MET A 1 -15.79 21.17 0.37
N ALA A 2 -15.24 20.17 1.05
CA ALA A 2 -14.65 19.02 0.36
C ALA A 2 -15.78 18.27 -0.36
N GLN A 3 -15.70 18.17 -1.69
CA GLN A 3 -16.79 17.63 -2.51
C GLN A 3 -16.88 16.09 -2.45
N TYR A 4 -15.99 15.40 -1.72
CA TYR A 4 -15.96 13.95 -1.59
C TYR A 4 -15.80 13.54 -0.11
N LYS A 5 -16.14 12.28 0.21
CA LYS A 5 -16.18 11.78 1.60
C LYS A 5 -14.80 11.33 2.07
N SER A 6 -14.57 11.35 3.37
CA SER A 6 -13.40 10.69 4.00
C SER A 6 -13.84 9.37 4.64
N ILE A 7 -12.96 8.38 4.65
CA ILE A 7 -13.22 7.07 5.27
C ILE A 7 -12.07 6.64 6.19
N SER A 8 -12.38 5.89 7.25
CA SER A 8 -11.37 5.26 8.10
C SER A 8 -10.78 4.03 7.42
N ILE A 9 -9.63 3.52 7.90
CA ILE A 9 -9.08 2.29 7.34
C ILE A 9 -9.95 1.06 7.68
N ALA A 10 -10.55 0.99 8.86
CA ALA A 10 -11.41 -0.13 9.23
C ALA A 10 -12.61 -0.23 8.29
N ASP A 11 -13.30 0.88 8.04
CA ASP A 11 -14.45 0.91 7.14
C ASP A 11 -14.04 0.69 5.67
N ALA A 12 -12.88 1.21 5.26
CA ALA A 12 -12.35 0.98 3.92
C ALA A 12 -12.09 -0.51 3.65
N LEU A 13 -11.55 -1.25 4.62
CA LEU A 13 -11.34 -2.69 4.50
C LEU A 13 -12.66 -3.46 4.43
N VAL A 14 -13.68 -3.04 5.19
CA VAL A 14 -15.04 -3.63 5.09
C VAL A 14 -15.65 -3.40 3.71
N MET A 15 -15.48 -2.21 3.15
CA MET A 15 -15.95 -1.92 1.78
C MET A 15 -15.15 -2.72 0.75
N GLN A 16 -13.83 -2.85 0.91
CA GLN A 16 -12.99 -3.63 0.02
C GLN A 16 -13.41 -5.11 -0.03
N GLN A 17 -13.78 -5.69 1.11
CA GLN A 17 -14.32 -7.06 1.18
C GLN A 17 -15.63 -7.24 0.41
N LYS A 18 -16.41 -6.15 0.24
CA LYS A 18 -17.62 -6.13 -0.60
C LYS A 18 -17.34 -5.89 -2.09
N GLY A 19 -16.07 -5.92 -2.50
CA GLY A 19 -15.64 -5.71 -3.87
C GLY A 19 -15.41 -4.26 -4.26
N ILE A 20 -15.45 -3.31 -3.31
CA ILE A 20 -15.17 -1.91 -3.60
C ILE A 20 -13.66 -1.71 -3.83
N PRO A 21 -13.24 -1.14 -4.97
CA PRO A 21 -11.82 -1.01 -5.28
C PRO A 21 -11.12 0.01 -4.38
N LEU A 22 -9.92 -0.37 -3.94
CA LEU A 22 -8.99 0.48 -3.21
C LEU A 22 -7.88 0.93 -4.18
N ILE A 23 -7.83 2.22 -4.49
CA ILE A 23 -6.92 2.79 -5.49
C ILE A 23 -5.73 3.46 -4.80
N ASP A 24 -4.54 2.92 -5.04
CA ASP A 24 -3.28 3.53 -4.61
C ASP A 24 -2.77 4.50 -5.67
N VAL A 25 -2.79 5.80 -5.36
CA VAL A 25 -2.30 6.84 -6.28
C VAL A 25 -0.83 7.20 -6.07
N ARG A 26 -0.10 6.45 -5.23
CA ARG A 26 1.34 6.62 -5.07
C ARG A 26 2.09 6.14 -6.31
N THR A 27 3.39 6.43 -6.37
CA THR A 27 4.21 5.99 -7.51
C THR A 27 4.33 4.46 -7.57
N PRO A 28 4.71 3.90 -8.73
CA PRO A 28 4.93 2.46 -8.86
C PRO A 28 5.95 1.92 -7.85
N ALA A 29 7.03 2.66 -7.55
CA ALA A 29 8.02 2.23 -6.55
C ALA A 29 7.45 2.24 -5.12
N GLU A 30 6.65 3.26 -4.77
CA GLU A 30 5.98 3.31 -3.45
C GLU A 30 4.99 2.15 -3.28
N TYR A 31 4.29 1.76 -4.35
CA TYR A 31 3.34 0.65 -4.36
C TYR A 31 4.04 -0.71 -4.29
N LEU A 32 5.05 -0.93 -5.14
CA LEU A 32 5.84 -2.16 -5.19
C LEU A 32 6.54 -2.43 -3.85
N HIS A 33 7.01 -1.39 -3.18
CA HIS A 33 7.67 -1.54 -1.88
C HIS A 33 6.71 -2.11 -0.82
N ALA A 34 5.50 -1.55 -0.73
CA ALA A 34 4.43 -2.06 0.13
C ALA A 34 3.13 -1.28 -0.14
N HIS A 35 1.98 -1.96 -0.14
CA HIS A 35 0.66 -1.36 -0.37
C HIS A 35 -0.42 -2.02 0.49
N VAL A 36 -1.65 -1.50 0.45
CA VAL A 36 -2.78 -2.20 1.11
C VAL A 36 -3.11 -3.43 0.27
N PRO A 37 -3.30 -4.63 0.86
CA PRO A 37 -3.63 -5.84 0.10
C PRO A 37 -4.78 -5.61 -0.86
N LEU A 38 -4.70 -6.19 -2.06
CA LEU A 38 -5.72 -6.09 -3.13
C LEU A 38 -5.98 -4.66 -3.65
N ALA A 39 -5.17 -3.66 -3.25
CA ALA A 39 -5.24 -2.35 -3.87
C ALA A 39 -4.79 -2.41 -5.34
N VAL A 40 -5.27 -1.47 -6.16
CA VAL A 40 -4.83 -1.30 -7.55
C VAL A 40 -4.04 0.00 -7.66
N ASN A 41 -2.84 -0.07 -8.25
CA ASN A 41 -2.02 1.12 -8.44
C ASN A 41 -2.50 1.92 -9.66
N VAL A 42 -2.90 3.17 -9.43
CA VAL A 42 -3.20 4.16 -10.48
C VAL A 42 -2.37 5.41 -10.18
N PRO A 43 -1.07 5.38 -10.51
CA PRO A 43 -0.12 6.41 -10.09
C PRO A 43 -0.45 7.74 -10.76
N ILE A 44 -0.62 8.80 -9.97
CA ILE A 44 -0.78 10.15 -10.53
C ILE A 44 0.56 10.76 -10.98
N PHE A 45 1.68 10.19 -10.53
CA PHE A 45 3.03 10.63 -10.86
C PHE A 45 3.97 9.43 -11.07
N SER A 46 4.95 9.59 -11.96
CA SER A 46 6.11 8.69 -12.05
C SER A 46 7.03 8.83 -10.83
N ASN A 47 8.00 7.93 -10.68
CA ASN A 47 8.99 8.00 -9.61
C ASN A 47 9.82 9.30 -9.70
N GLU A 48 10.21 9.69 -10.91
CA GLU A 48 11.02 10.87 -11.22
C GLU A 48 10.22 12.16 -10.95
N GLN A 49 8.97 12.22 -11.43
CA GLN A 49 8.06 13.34 -11.18
C GLN A 49 7.83 13.53 -9.67
N ARG A 50 7.60 12.43 -8.95
CA ARG A 50 7.44 12.46 -7.49
C ARG A 50 8.69 12.94 -6.77
N ALA A 51 9.88 12.54 -7.21
CA ALA A 51 11.15 13.00 -6.66
C ALA A 51 11.35 14.50 -6.90
N HIS A 52 11.01 14.99 -8.11
CA HIS A 52 11.05 16.41 -8.45
C HIS A 52 10.11 17.25 -7.58
N ILE A 53 8.82 16.89 -7.51
CA ILE A 53 7.82 17.57 -6.65
C ILE A 53 8.26 17.56 -5.18
N GLY A 54 8.78 16.42 -4.71
CA GLY A 54 9.27 16.27 -3.34
C GLY A 54 10.47 17.18 -3.04
N THR A 55 11.32 17.41 -4.03
CA THR A 55 12.46 18.31 -3.92
C THR A 55 11.99 19.77 -3.85
N LEU A 56 11.09 20.19 -4.74
CA LEU A 56 10.48 21.53 -4.71
C LEU A 56 9.79 21.82 -3.38
N TYR A 57 9.04 20.84 -2.85
CA TYR A 57 8.32 20.99 -1.59
C TYR A 57 9.27 21.26 -0.42
N LYS A 58 10.42 20.57 -0.40
CA LYS A 58 11.42 20.71 0.67
C LYS A 58 12.33 21.92 0.50
N LYS A 59 12.76 22.22 -0.74
CA LYS A 59 13.83 23.19 -1.02
C LYS A 59 13.35 24.55 -1.50
N THR A 60 12.13 24.64 -2.03
CA THR A 60 11.61 25.86 -2.65
C THR A 60 10.40 26.38 -1.88
N SER A 61 9.22 25.79 -2.12
CA SER A 61 8.00 26.16 -1.41
C SER A 61 6.91 25.12 -1.64
N ARG A 62 5.88 25.14 -0.79
CA ARG A 62 4.67 24.34 -0.98
C ARG A 62 3.96 24.71 -2.28
N GLN A 63 3.86 26.00 -2.63
CA GLN A 63 3.16 26.47 -3.84
C GLN A 63 3.85 25.97 -5.11
N ALA A 64 5.19 26.09 -5.21
CA ALA A 64 5.94 25.60 -6.36
C ALA A 64 5.77 24.09 -6.56
N ALA A 65 5.73 23.31 -5.47
CA ALA A 65 5.47 21.87 -5.54
C ALA A 65 4.05 21.53 -6.01
N VAL A 66 3.06 22.33 -5.61
CA VAL A 66 1.67 22.18 -6.06
C VAL A 66 1.55 22.52 -7.54
N GLU A 67 2.15 23.63 -7.99
CA GLU A 67 2.17 24.03 -9.40
C GLU A 67 2.82 22.96 -10.28
N ALA A 68 4.00 22.47 -9.92
CA ALA A 68 4.66 21.38 -10.65
C ALA A 68 3.80 20.09 -10.64
N GLY A 69 3.16 19.78 -9.51
CA GLY A 69 2.23 18.65 -9.42
C GLY A 69 1.04 18.79 -10.37
N LEU A 70 0.44 19.99 -10.48
CA LEU A 70 -0.66 20.27 -11.40
C LEU A 70 -0.21 20.19 -12.87
N GLN A 71 1.01 20.65 -13.19
CA GLN A 71 1.58 20.54 -14.54
C GLN A 71 1.72 19.08 -14.99
N TYR A 72 2.08 18.16 -14.09
CA TYR A 72 2.12 16.73 -14.42
C TYR A 72 0.74 16.07 -14.39
N PHE A 73 -0.15 16.48 -13.49
CA PHE A 73 -1.47 15.87 -13.34
C PHE A 73 -2.43 16.26 -14.46
N ALA A 74 -2.50 17.54 -14.82
CA ALA A 74 -3.47 18.07 -15.77
C ALA A 74 -3.51 17.36 -17.13
N PRO A 75 -2.38 17.13 -17.84
CA PRO A 75 -2.39 16.44 -19.13
C PRO A 75 -2.79 14.95 -19.02
N ASN A 76 -2.69 14.36 -17.82
CA ASN A 76 -2.99 12.95 -17.57
C ASN A 76 -4.41 12.71 -17.01
N MET A 77 -5.22 13.75 -16.79
CA MET A 77 -6.54 13.59 -16.15
C MET A 77 -7.45 12.60 -16.90
N LEU A 78 -7.50 12.69 -18.24
CA LEU A 78 -8.35 11.81 -19.04
C LEU A 78 -7.86 10.36 -19.05
N SER A 79 -6.54 10.14 -19.07
CA SER A 79 -5.97 8.79 -19.02
C SER A 79 -6.17 8.14 -17.65
N LEU A 80 -6.00 8.90 -16.56
CA LEU A 80 -6.31 8.45 -15.21
C LEU A 80 -7.79 8.06 -15.07
N LEU A 81 -8.70 8.88 -15.61
CA LEU A 81 -10.13 8.58 -15.60
C LEU A 81 -10.47 7.33 -16.42
N ALA A 82 -9.87 7.16 -17.60
CA ALA A 82 -10.07 5.97 -18.42
C ALA A 82 -9.62 4.70 -17.69
N THR A 83 -8.48 4.74 -16.99
CA THR A 83 -7.99 3.64 -16.16
C THR A 83 -8.99 3.30 -15.06
N ILE A 84 -9.54 4.29 -14.34
CA ILE A 84 -10.53 4.04 -13.29
C ILE A 84 -11.82 3.41 -13.85
N LYS A 85 -12.28 3.86 -15.02
CA LYS A 85 -13.44 3.28 -15.71
C LYS A 85 -13.24 1.81 -16.10
N SER A 86 -12.00 1.40 -16.37
CA SER A 86 -11.69 -0.02 -16.63
C SER A 86 -11.65 -0.88 -15.37
N ILE A 87 -11.50 -0.27 -14.18
CA ILE A 87 -11.44 -0.97 -12.90
C ILE A 87 -12.83 -1.10 -12.28
N THR A 88 -13.67 -0.08 -12.41
CA THR A 88 -14.96 -0.03 -11.70
C THR A 88 -16.04 0.74 -12.47
N PRO A 89 -17.29 0.24 -12.48
CA PRO A 89 -18.40 0.92 -13.14
C PRO A 89 -18.79 2.19 -12.38
N MET A 90 -19.48 3.11 -13.07
CA MET A 90 -19.80 4.45 -12.56
C MET A 90 -20.69 4.49 -11.32
N ASP A 91 -21.53 3.47 -11.16
CA ASP A 91 -22.49 3.30 -10.07
C ASP A 91 -21.86 2.68 -8.82
N SER A 92 -20.61 2.21 -8.91
CA SER A 92 -19.86 1.66 -7.78
C SER A 92 -19.01 2.75 -7.11
N PRO A 93 -18.98 2.81 -5.77
CA PRO A 93 -18.08 3.71 -5.07
C PRO A 93 -16.62 3.31 -5.29
N VAL A 94 -15.72 4.26 -5.07
CA VAL A 94 -14.27 4.05 -5.15
C VAL A 94 -13.56 4.67 -3.96
N ILE A 95 -12.54 3.98 -3.44
CA ILE A 95 -11.72 4.47 -2.34
C ILE A 95 -10.34 4.82 -2.88
N VAL A 96 -9.86 6.04 -2.64
CA VAL A 96 -8.53 6.49 -3.09
C VAL A 96 -7.63 6.81 -1.91
N TYR A 97 -6.36 6.40 -2.00
CA TYR A 97 -5.37 6.71 -0.99
C TYR A 97 -4.01 7.05 -1.56
N CYS A 98 -3.26 7.82 -0.79
CA CYS A 98 -1.83 8.05 -1.01
C CYS A 98 -1.09 7.79 0.30
N TRP A 99 0.18 8.22 0.41
CA TRP A 99 0.98 7.96 1.61
C TRP A 99 0.34 8.43 2.93
N ARG A 100 -0.30 9.61 2.93
CA ARG A 100 -0.82 10.28 4.14
C ARG A 100 -2.27 10.77 4.03
N GLY A 101 -2.99 10.40 2.96
CA GLY A 101 -4.34 10.94 2.73
C GLY A 101 -4.33 12.47 2.52
N GLY A 102 -3.34 12.99 1.81
CA GLY A 102 -3.16 14.42 1.55
C GLY A 102 -3.53 14.82 0.12
N LEU A 103 -2.86 15.84 -0.42
CA LEU A 103 -3.18 16.43 -1.74
C LEU A 103 -3.24 15.41 -2.87
N ARG A 104 -2.32 14.43 -2.93
CA ARG A 104 -2.29 13.44 -4.02
C ARG A 104 -3.60 12.68 -4.18
N SER A 105 -4.06 12.03 -3.11
CA SER A 105 -5.36 11.32 -3.16
C SER A 105 -6.54 12.27 -3.19
N GLY A 106 -6.41 13.49 -2.64
CA GLY A 106 -7.45 14.51 -2.74
C GLY A 106 -7.68 15.01 -4.16
N THR A 107 -6.62 15.22 -4.95
CA THR A 107 -6.72 15.65 -6.36
C THR A 107 -7.36 14.55 -7.22
N MET A 108 -6.98 13.28 -7.00
CA MET A 108 -7.66 12.15 -7.66
C MET A 108 -9.13 12.07 -7.22
N ALA A 109 -9.42 12.19 -5.92
CA ALA A 109 -10.79 12.15 -5.41
C ALA A 109 -11.67 13.25 -6.01
N TRP A 110 -11.12 14.46 -6.14
CA TRP A 110 -11.78 15.58 -6.78
C TRP A 110 -12.09 15.31 -8.26
N LEU A 111 -11.12 14.81 -9.04
CA LEU A 111 -11.34 14.48 -10.45
C LEU A 111 -12.45 13.44 -10.63
N LEU A 112 -12.41 12.37 -9.84
CA LEU A 112 -13.40 11.29 -9.92
C LEU A 112 -14.78 11.75 -9.47
N HIS A 113 -14.85 12.55 -8.40
CA HIS A 113 -16.11 13.14 -7.96
C HIS A 113 -16.69 14.12 -8.99
N LEU A 114 -15.85 14.97 -9.60
CA LEU A 114 -16.26 15.88 -10.67
C LEU A 114 -16.86 15.12 -11.86
N TYR A 115 -16.34 13.93 -12.17
CA TYR A 115 -16.89 13.08 -13.22
C TYR A 115 -18.21 12.37 -12.83
N GLY A 116 -18.48 12.24 -11.52
CA GLY A 116 -19.73 11.68 -11.01
C GLY A 116 -19.58 10.40 -10.16
N TYR A 117 -18.36 9.94 -9.87
CA TYR A 117 -18.18 8.81 -8.96
C TYR A 117 -18.53 9.19 -7.51
N GLU A 118 -19.05 8.22 -6.76
CA GLU A 118 -19.01 8.29 -5.30
C GLU A 118 -17.60 7.94 -4.82
N VAL A 119 -16.91 8.93 -4.24
CA VAL A 119 -15.49 8.77 -3.88
C VAL A 119 -15.26 8.94 -2.39
N TYR A 120 -14.44 8.04 -1.84
CA TYR A 120 -13.95 8.07 -0.47
C TYR A 120 -12.43 8.27 -0.46
N GLN A 121 -11.94 9.29 0.23
CA GLN A 121 -10.52 9.45 0.50
C GLN A 121 -10.15 8.73 1.80
N LEU A 122 -9.17 7.81 1.75
CA LEU A 122 -8.69 7.14 2.96
C LEU A 122 -7.96 8.14 3.88
N THR A 123 -8.53 8.34 5.07
CA THR A 123 -8.00 9.25 6.09
C THR A 123 -6.64 8.75 6.57
N GLY A 124 -5.62 9.60 6.50
CA GLY A 124 -4.25 9.24 6.88
C GLY A 124 -3.52 8.29 5.91
N GLY A 125 -4.20 7.84 4.85
CA GLY A 125 -3.61 7.07 3.75
C GLY A 125 -2.94 5.77 4.15
N TYR A 126 -1.92 5.35 3.40
CA TYR A 126 -1.16 4.13 3.66
C TYR A 126 -0.51 4.12 5.06
N LYS A 127 -0.11 5.29 5.58
CA LYS A 127 0.41 5.40 6.96
C LYS A 127 -0.65 4.97 7.99
N ALA A 128 -1.91 5.33 7.80
CA ALA A 128 -2.99 4.90 8.70
C ALA A 128 -3.20 3.39 8.63
N PHE A 129 -3.12 2.79 7.44
CA PHE A 129 -3.14 1.33 7.30
C PHE A 129 -2.00 0.66 8.06
N ARG A 130 -0.76 1.12 7.89
CA ARG A 130 0.39 0.56 8.64
C ARG A 130 0.18 0.65 10.15
N ASN A 131 -0.29 1.79 10.64
CA ASN A 131 -0.55 1.96 12.07
C ASN A 131 -1.70 1.06 12.54
N TRP A 132 -2.74 0.87 11.72
CA TRP A 132 -3.85 -0.02 12.03
C TRP A 132 -3.40 -1.48 12.10
N VAL A 133 -2.53 -1.93 11.19
CA VAL A 133 -1.91 -3.27 11.24
C VAL A 133 -1.08 -3.43 12.51
N LEU A 134 -0.22 -2.46 12.84
CA LEU A 134 0.61 -2.50 14.05
C LEU A 134 -0.24 -2.46 15.34
N ALA A 135 -1.41 -1.83 15.30
CA ALA A 135 -2.34 -1.76 16.42
C ALA A 135 -3.22 -3.01 16.55
N GLN A 136 -3.22 -3.93 15.58
CA GLN A 136 -3.85 -5.23 15.75
C GLN A 136 -3.05 -6.01 16.80
N GLN A 137 -3.42 -5.86 18.07
CA GLN A 137 -2.82 -6.57 19.22
C GLN A 137 -3.14 -8.08 19.21
N HIS A 138 -3.75 -8.58 18.14
CA HIS A 138 -4.20 -9.95 17.98
C HIS A 138 -3.23 -10.76 17.13
N LEU A 139 -1.93 -10.62 17.37
CA LEU A 139 -1.07 -11.77 17.14
C LEU A 139 -1.69 -12.95 17.91
N PRO A 140 -1.69 -14.17 17.35
CA PRO A 140 -2.38 -15.31 17.94
C PRO A 140 -2.07 -15.39 19.43
N GLN A 141 -3.09 -15.35 20.30
CA GLN A 141 -2.85 -15.55 21.72
C GLN A 141 -2.44 -17.01 21.93
N GLY A 142 -1.22 -17.22 22.44
CA GLY A 142 -0.65 -18.54 22.61
C GLY A 142 0.82 -18.50 23.02
N ASN A 143 1.34 -19.64 23.45
CA ASN A 143 2.75 -19.81 23.77
C ASN A 143 3.55 -19.98 22.47
N PHE A 144 4.29 -18.96 22.08
CA PHE A 144 5.25 -19.07 20.97
C PHE A 144 6.58 -19.61 21.49
N ASN A 145 7.00 -20.76 20.97
CA ASN A 145 8.36 -21.25 21.15
C ASN A 145 9.22 -20.65 20.03
N VAL A 146 9.99 -19.60 20.37
CA VAL A 146 10.88 -18.95 19.40
C VAL A 146 12.18 -19.75 19.28
N LEU A 147 12.42 -20.31 18.10
CA LEU A 147 13.68 -20.97 17.78
C LEU A 147 14.73 -19.93 17.35
N ALA A 148 15.64 -19.58 18.26
CA ALA A 148 16.74 -18.64 18.02
C ALA A 148 18.10 -19.33 17.94
N GLY A 149 19.04 -18.76 17.18
CA GLY A 149 20.39 -19.30 17.02
C GLY A 149 21.13 -18.72 15.81
N ASN A 150 22.44 -18.94 15.74
CA ASN A 150 23.31 -18.39 14.70
C ASN A 150 22.93 -18.87 13.29
N THR A 151 23.37 -18.14 12.26
CA THR A 151 23.29 -18.61 10.87
C THR A 151 24.01 -19.95 10.72
N GLY A 152 23.41 -20.89 9.99
CA GLY A 152 23.98 -22.22 9.79
C GLY A 152 23.70 -23.24 10.90
N SER A 153 22.99 -22.88 11.97
CA SER A 153 22.65 -23.81 13.07
C SER A 153 21.48 -24.76 12.77
N GLY A 154 21.04 -24.87 11.52
CA GLY A 154 19.97 -25.81 11.11
C GLY A 154 18.54 -25.44 11.55
N LYS A 155 18.26 -24.18 11.92
CA LYS A 155 16.93 -23.75 12.39
C LYS A 155 15.81 -24.05 11.39
N THR A 156 16.00 -23.65 10.14
CA THR A 156 15.04 -23.89 9.05
C THR A 156 14.78 -25.38 8.87
N THR A 157 15.84 -26.20 8.90
CA THR A 157 15.73 -27.67 8.84
C THR A 157 14.92 -28.21 10.02
N LEU A 158 15.18 -27.75 11.24
CA LEU A 158 14.40 -28.18 12.42
C LEU A 158 12.93 -27.78 12.31
N LEU A 159 12.63 -26.54 11.88
CA LEU A 159 11.26 -26.08 11.64
C LEU A 159 10.54 -26.94 10.59
N GLN A 160 11.22 -27.27 9.49
CA GLN A 160 10.67 -28.15 8.46
C GLN A 160 10.44 -29.57 8.98
N THR A 161 11.36 -30.14 9.76
CA THR A 161 11.19 -31.47 10.39
C THR A 161 10.02 -31.48 11.37
N LEU A 162 9.87 -30.44 12.20
CA LEU A 162 8.74 -30.30 13.13
C LEU A 162 7.41 -30.26 12.37
N ALA A 163 7.34 -29.51 11.26
CA ALA A 163 6.14 -29.43 10.43
C ALA A 163 5.84 -30.74 9.69
N GLN A 164 6.85 -31.35 9.06
CA GLN A 164 6.66 -32.47 8.12
C GLN A 164 6.66 -33.84 8.80
N SER A 165 7.51 -34.04 9.81
CA SER A 165 7.71 -35.35 10.46
C SER A 165 6.93 -35.50 11.76
N PHE A 166 6.58 -34.39 12.41
CA PHE A 166 5.91 -34.38 13.71
C PHE A 166 4.56 -33.65 13.71
N ASP A 167 4.09 -33.19 12.54
CA ASP A 167 2.80 -32.51 12.34
C ASP A 167 2.56 -31.35 13.32
N GLN A 168 3.62 -30.59 13.60
CA GLN A 168 3.55 -29.44 14.51
C GLN A 168 3.21 -28.14 13.75
N PRO A 169 2.41 -27.23 14.35
CA PRO A 169 2.15 -25.92 13.77
C PRO A 169 3.44 -25.08 13.79
N VAL A 170 3.91 -24.70 12.61
CA VAL A 170 5.15 -23.96 12.41
C VAL A 170 4.89 -22.71 11.59
N LEU A 171 5.48 -21.59 12.02
CA LEU A 171 5.52 -20.34 11.27
C LEU A 171 6.96 -20.06 10.80
N ASP A 172 7.25 -20.36 9.53
CA ASP A 172 8.55 -20.08 8.93
C ASP A 172 8.56 -18.67 8.30
N LEU A 173 8.99 -17.70 9.10
CA LEU A 173 9.09 -16.30 8.65
C LEU A 173 10.15 -16.08 7.57
N GLU A 174 11.21 -16.90 7.51
CA GLU A 174 12.25 -16.77 6.50
C GLU A 174 11.72 -17.21 5.12
N GLN A 175 10.97 -18.31 5.10
CA GLN A 175 10.27 -18.77 3.90
C GLN A 175 9.22 -17.76 3.47
N LEU A 176 8.35 -17.30 4.38
CA LEU A 176 7.31 -16.31 4.06
C LEU A 176 7.89 -15.00 3.54
N ALA A 177 9.05 -14.57 4.04
CA ALA A 177 9.70 -13.35 3.59
C ALA A 177 10.53 -13.54 2.31
N ASN A 178 10.68 -14.76 1.78
CA ASN A 178 11.71 -15.09 0.80
C ASN A 178 13.11 -14.56 1.21
N HIS A 179 13.48 -14.71 2.49
CA HIS A 179 14.70 -14.10 3.04
C HIS A 179 15.30 -14.89 4.21
N ARG A 180 16.61 -15.16 4.19
CA ARG A 180 17.31 -15.98 5.19
C ARG A 180 17.78 -15.23 6.45
N GLY A 181 16.98 -14.27 6.93
CA GLY A 181 17.22 -13.57 8.20
C GLY A 181 18.59 -12.87 8.40
N SER A 182 19.37 -12.61 7.34
CA SER A 182 20.73 -12.07 7.43
C SER A 182 20.96 -10.91 6.46
N SER A 183 22.06 -10.17 6.59
CA SER A 183 22.41 -9.06 5.68
C SER A 183 22.51 -9.47 4.20
N PHE A 184 22.75 -10.77 3.95
CA PHE A 184 22.80 -11.37 2.61
C PHE A 184 21.60 -12.29 2.34
N GLY A 185 20.55 -12.23 3.16
CA GLY A 185 19.46 -13.20 3.15
C GLY A 185 18.62 -13.18 1.87
N GLN A 186 18.72 -12.13 1.06
CA GLN A 186 18.08 -11.99 -0.24
C GLN A 186 18.84 -12.70 -1.39
N LEU A 187 20.11 -13.08 -1.20
CA LEU A 187 20.92 -13.66 -2.27
C LEU A 187 20.37 -15.04 -2.67
N GLY A 188 20.02 -15.19 -3.95
CA GLY A 188 19.48 -16.43 -4.50
C GLY A 188 18.05 -16.74 -4.06
N MET A 189 17.36 -15.80 -3.43
CA MET A 189 15.95 -15.93 -3.07
C MET A 189 15.06 -15.23 -4.10
N PRO A 190 13.79 -15.65 -4.26
CA PRO A 190 12.80 -14.88 -5.00
C PRO A 190 12.60 -13.47 -4.41
N PRO A 191 11.95 -12.54 -5.13
CA PRO A 191 11.55 -11.25 -4.57
C PRO A 191 10.71 -11.44 -3.30
N GLN A 192 10.91 -10.58 -2.29
CA GLN A 192 10.07 -10.61 -1.09
C GLN A 192 8.61 -10.28 -1.46
N PRO A 193 7.62 -10.93 -0.84
CA PRO A 193 6.22 -10.57 -1.04
C PRO A 193 5.93 -9.16 -0.52
N SER A 194 4.98 -8.49 -1.17
CA SER A 194 4.55 -7.10 -0.91
C SER A 194 3.23 -7.00 -0.15
#